data_AF-A0A2T8HYZ7-F1
#
_entry.id   AF-A0A2T8HYZ7-F1
#
_cell.length_a   1.000
_cell.length_b   1.000
_cell.length_c   1.000
_cell.angle_alpha   90.00
_cell.angle_beta   90.00
_cell.angle_gamma   90.00
#
_symmetry.space_group_name_H-M   'P 1'
#
loop_
_entity.id
_entity.type
_entity.pdbx_description
1 polymer ?
#
loop_
_entity_poly.entity_id
_entity_poly.type
_entity_poly.pdbx_seq_one_letter_code
_entity_poly.pdbx_strand_id
1 'polypeptide(L)'
;MIKTPYLLFLGDAADPLAAKVAQGIKDWRPEYAVGQLRLPGCQADMGVPDMTLQEAKAAGVKTLVIGVANRGGKISQAWKKVLVQALEEGFDLASGLHNLLRDEADLAAVAHATGRVLHDVRVPSVDYPIANGEKRRGKRLLAVGTDCSIGKMYTALCMEREMRARGMKASFRPTGQTGILITGDGVPLDAVVADFMAGSVEYLTPDNDADHWDLIEGQGSLFHVSYSGVTMALIHGGQPDALILCHEPTRTHMRGLPGYALPSLEALRDLALTLAQVANPACQVVGISVNTQRLADAEARAYLAEVSQRMGLPATDPFRYGAAPLVDALAAV
;
A
#
# COMPACT_ATOMS: atom_id res chain seq x y z
N MET A 1 -5.44 0.01 17.87
CA MET A 1 -4.83 -1.06 17.05
C MET A 1 -5.92 -2.05 16.65
N ILE A 2 -5.93 -2.50 15.39
CA ILE A 2 -6.90 -3.48 14.87
C ILE A 2 -6.54 -4.85 15.47
N LYS A 3 -7.54 -5.60 15.96
CA LYS A 3 -7.29 -6.87 16.66
C LYS A 3 -7.12 -8.02 15.65
N THR A 4 -6.01 -8.75 15.74
CA THR A 4 -5.77 -9.96 14.94
C THR A 4 -6.20 -11.21 15.72
N PRO A 5 -6.47 -12.35 15.04
CA PRO A 5 -6.46 -12.56 13.59
C PRO A 5 -7.75 -12.12 12.87
N TYR A 6 -7.71 -12.15 11.53
CA TYR A 6 -8.73 -11.62 10.62
C TYR A 6 -9.50 -12.69 9.85
N LEU A 7 -10.75 -12.38 9.55
CA LEU A 7 -11.55 -13.00 8.48
C LEU A 7 -11.60 -12.01 7.31
N LEU A 8 -11.17 -12.42 6.13
CA LEU A 8 -11.13 -11.58 4.93
C LEU A 8 -12.49 -11.59 4.23
N PHE A 9 -13.25 -10.52 4.35
CA PHE A 9 -14.53 -10.38 3.65
C PHE A 9 -14.30 -9.93 2.20
N LEU A 10 -14.58 -10.81 1.24
CA LEU A 10 -14.41 -10.55 -0.19
C LEU A 10 -15.70 -10.12 -0.89
N GLY A 11 -16.82 -10.03 -0.16
CA GLY A 11 -18.10 -9.65 -0.72
C GLY A 11 -18.42 -10.42 -2.00
N ASP A 12 -18.87 -9.70 -3.01
CA ASP A 12 -19.13 -10.14 -4.39
C ASP A 12 -18.08 -9.59 -5.37
N ALA A 13 -16.79 -9.60 -4.98
CA ALA A 13 -15.69 -9.10 -5.82
C ALA A 13 -15.78 -9.61 -7.26
N ALA A 14 -15.87 -8.68 -8.22
CA ALA A 14 -16.03 -9.00 -9.63
C ALA A 14 -14.78 -9.61 -10.28
N ASP A 15 -13.60 -9.38 -9.69
CA ASP A 15 -12.31 -9.85 -10.17
C ASP A 15 -11.26 -9.85 -9.03
N PRO A 16 -10.10 -10.52 -9.22
CA PRO A 16 -9.03 -10.53 -8.21
C PRO A 16 -8.46 -9.15 -7.85
N LEU A 17 -8.48 -8.19 -8.78
CA LEU A 17 -7.96 -6.84 -8.55
C LEU A 17 -8.83 -6.03 -7.60
N ALA A 18 -10.14 -6.29 -7.59
CA ALA A 18 -11.07 -5.73 -6.61
C ALA A 18 -10.74 -6.20 -5.18
N ALA A 19 -10.21 -7.42 -5.01
CA ALA A 19 -9.79 -7.99 -3.73
C ALA A 19 -8.33 -7.68 -3.35
N LYS A 20 -7.70 -6.66 -3.95
CA LYS A 20 -6.28 -6.32 -3.70
C LYS A 20 -5.94 -6.09 -2.22
N VAL A 21 -6.91 -5.67 -1.42
CA VAL A 21 -6.70 -5.40 0.02
C VAL A 21 -6.53 -6.72 0.76
N ALA A 22 -7.45 -7.67 0.56
CA ALA A 22 -7.33 -9.02 1.08
C ALA A 22 -6.05 -9.71 0.58
N GLN A 23 -5.72 -9.56 -0.71
CA GLN A 23 -4.52 -10.15 -1.29
C GLN A 23 -3.26 -9.61 -0.62
N GLY A 24 -3.19 -8.30 -0.40
CA GLY A 24 -2.08 -7.67 0.30
C GLY A 24 -1.92 -8.18 1.74
N ILE A 25 -3.02 -8.33 2.49
CA ILE A 25 -2.98 -8.92 3.84
C ILE A 25 -2.47 -10.35 3.78
N LYS A 26 -3.03 -11.18 2.89
CA LYS A 26 -2.63 -12.59 2.76
C LYS A 26 -1.17 -12.75 2.35
N ASP A 27 -0.64 -11.90 1.47
CA ASP A 27 0.74 -12.01 1.00
C ASP A 27 1.75 -11.55 2.05
N TRP A 28 1.40 -10.55 2.87
CA TRP A 28 2.34 -9.88 3.77
C TRP A 28 2.14 -10.19 5.25
N ARG A 29 0.96 -10.69 5.63
CA ARG A 29 0.59 -11.19 6.96
C ARG A 29 -0.30 -12.43 6.82
N PRO A 30 0.18 -13.51 6.18
CA PRO A 30 -0.59 -14.74 6.03
C PRO A 30 -1.08 -15.28 7.38
N GLU A 31 -0.33 -15.08 8.46
CA GLU A 31 -0.70 -15.45 9.83
C GLU A 31 -1.91 -14.69 10.38
N TYR A 32 -2.26 -13.53 9.81
CA TYR A 32 -3.48 -12.81 10.16
C TYR A 32 -4.69 -13.28 9.35
N ALA A 33 -4.49 -13.87 8.17
CA ALA A 33 -5.57 -14.28 7.27
C ALA A 33 -6.04 -15.72 7.56
N VAL A 34 -6.87 -15.90 8.59
CA VAL A 34 -7.33 -17.24 9.04
C VAL A 34 -8.33 -17.88 8.07
N GLY A 35 -9.15 -17.06 7.42
CA GLY A 35 -10.12 -17.52 6.44
C GLY A 35 -10.65 -16.37 5.58
N GLN A 36 -11.53 -16.70 4.64
CA GLN A 36 -12.23 -15.75 3.79
C GLN A 36 -13.75 -15.97 3.86
N LEU A 37 -14.51 -14.89 3.65
CA LEU A 37 -15.96 -14.95 3.51
C LEU A 37 -16.36 -14.30 2.20
N ARG A 38 -17.02 -15.09 1.34
CA ARG A 38 -17.43 -14.72 -0.02
C ARG A 38 -18.95 -14.73 -0.13
N LEU A 39 -19.50 -13.79 -0.88
CA LEU A 39 -20.90 -13.77 -1.26
C LEU A 39 -21.12 -14.45 -2.63
N PRO A 40 -22.36 -14.85 -2.96
CA PRO A 40 -22.68 -15.36 -4.28
C PRO A 40 -22.18 -14.43 -5.40
N GLY A 41 -21.49 -14.98 -6.39
CA GLY A 41 -20.94 -14.24 -7.52
C GLY A 41 -19.52 -13.69 -7.32
N CYS A 42 -18.91 -13.87 -6.15
CA CYS A 42 -17.50 -13.50 -5.92
C CYS A 42 -16.57 -14.31 -6.83
N GLN A 43 -15.72 -13.62 -7.59
CA GLN A 43 -14.71 -14.22 -8.48
C GLN A 43 -13.29 -14.14 -7.92
N ALA A 44 -13.12 -13.56 -6.73
CA ALA A 44 -11.84 -13.51 -6.04
C ALA A 44 -11.69 -14.70 -5.06
N ASP A 45 -10.46 -15.15 -4.91
CA ASP A 45 -10.09 -16.21 -3.97
C ASP A 45 -8.67 -15.94 -3.46
N MET A 46 -8.50 -15.90 -2.14
CA MET A 46 -7.20 -15.67 -1.51
C MET A 46 -6.46 -16.98 -1.23
N GLY A 47 -7.06 -18.13 -1.54
CA GLY A 47 -6.49 -19.45 -1.30
C GLY A 47 -6.45 -19.82 0.19
N VAL A 48 -7.29 -19.19 1.01
CA VAL A 48 -7.51 -19.52 2.42
C VAL A 48 -8.91 -20.14 2.59
N PRO A 49 -9.18 -20.88 3.68
CA PRO A 49 -10.46 -21.56 3.85
C PRO A 49 -11.65 -20.59 3.79
N ASP A 50 -12.72 -20.97 3.08
CA ASP A 50 -14.01 -20.30 3.23
C ASP A 50 -14.58 -20.60 4.61
N MET A 51 -14.99 -19.56 5.33
CA MET A 51 -15.57 -19.68 6.67
C MET A 51 -16.85 -18.87 6.78
N THR A 52 -17.82 -19.44 7.48
CA THR A 52 -18.92 -18.70 8.10
C THR A 52 -18.40 -17.85 9.25
N LEU A 53 -19.21 -16.88 9.71
CA LEU A 53 -18.87 -16.06 10.87
C LEU A 53 -18.70 -16.93 12.14
N GLN A 54 -19.51 -17.97 12.31
CA GLN A 54 -19.42 -18.86 13.46
C GLN A 54 -18.14 -19.70 13.44
N GLU A 55 -17.76 -20.24 12.28
CA GLU A 55 -16.50 -20.96 12.12
C GLU A 55 -15.29 -20.05 12.37
N ALA A 56 -15.30 -18.84 11.83
CA ALA A 56 -14.24 -17.86 12.07
C ALA A 56 -14.12 -17.48 13.55
N LYS A 57 -15.27 -17.33 14.25
CA LYS A 57 -15.29 -17.04 15.69
C LYS A 57 -14.71 -18.20 16.49
N ALA A 58 -15.08 -19.44 16.15
CA ALA A 58 -14.54 -20.65 16.76
C ALA A 58 -13.03 -20.79 16.51
N ALA A 59 -12.55 -20.35 15.34
CA ALA A 59 -11.13 -20.25 15.00
C ALA A 59 -10.40 -19.07 15.67
N GLY A 60 -11.08 -18.29 16.51
CA GLY A 60 -10.48 -17.23 17.31
C GLY A 60 -10.30 -15.88 16.60
N VAL A 61 -10.85 -15.73 15.38
CA VAL A 61 -10.85 -14.45 14.64
C VAL A 61 -11.46 -13.33 15.49
N LYS A 62 -10.85 -12.14 15.42
CA LYS A 62 -11.27 -10.96 16.17
C LYS A 62 -11.89 -9.87 15.30
N THR A 63 -11.46 -9.77 14.05
CA THR A 63 -11.90 -8.70 13.16
C THR A 63 -12.29 -9.24 11.79
N LEU A 64 -13.44 -8.79 11.28
CA LEU A 64 -13.82 -8.96 9.88
C LEU A 64 -13.26 -7.78 9.08
N VAL A 65 -12.32 -8.06 8.18
CA VAL A 65 -11.69 -7.02 7.35
C VAL A 65 -12.35 -7.00 5.98
N ILE A 66 -12.86 -5.84 5.56
CA ILE A 66 -13.38 -5.64 4.21
C ILE A 66 -12.19 -5.62 3.24
N GLY A 67 -11.96 -6.75 2.61
CA GLY A 67 -10.81 -7.06 1.77
C GLY A 67 -10.94 -6.58 0.33
N VAL A 68 -11.99 -5.82 0.03
CA VAL A 68 -12.38 -5.42 -1.31
C VAL A 68 -12.46 -3.91 -1.46
N ALA A 69 -12.13 -3.44 -2.66
CA ALA A 69 -12.31 -2.05 -3.08
C ALA A 69 -13.20 -2.01 -4.33
N ASN A 70 -14.34 -1.35 -4.23
CA ASN A 70 -15.25 -1.12 -5.36
C ASN A 70 -15.24 0.34 -5.80
N ARG A 71 -15.68 0.60 -7.03
CA ARG A 71 -15.83 1.99 -7.53
C ARG A 71 -16.83 2.74 -6.65
N GLY A 72 -16.38 3.84 -6.07
CA GLY A 72 -17.18 4.71 -5.20
C GLY A 72 -17.30 4.24 -3.75
N GLY A 73 -16.63 3.15 -3.34
CA GLY A 73 -16.56 2.72 -1.94
C GLY A 73 -17.87 2.24 -1.33
N LYS A 74 -18.91 1.93 -2.13
CA LYS A 74 -20.27 1.69 -1.63
C LYS A 74 -20.38 0.38 -0.84
N ILE A 75 -21.14 0.40 0.25
CA ILE A 75 -21.51 -0.80 1.00
C ILE A 75 -22.91 -1.22 0.54
N SER A 76 -23.03 -2.37 -0.14
CA SER A 76 -24.34 -2.85 -0.61
C SER A 76 -25.19 -3.34 0.56
N GLN A 77 -26.51 -3.44 0.37
CA GLN A 77 -27.41 -4.00 1.37
C GLN A 77 -27.07 -5.46 1.73
N ALA A 78 -26.62 -6.24 0.73
CA ALA A 78 -26.17 -7.61 0.95
C ALA A 78 -24.92 -7.67 1.86
N TRP A 79 -23.97 -6.76 1.67
CA TRP A 79 -22.80 -6.66 2.54
C TRP A 79 -23.21 -6.20 3.93
N LYS A 80 -24.03 -5.15 4.03
CA LYS A 80 -24.49 -4.59 5.30
C LYS A 80 -25.12 -5.66 6.20
N LYS A 81 -25.93 -6.56 5.65
CA LYS A 81 -26.51 -7.70 6.39
C LYS A 81 -25.42 -8.55 7.07
N VAL A 82 -24.36 -8.91 6.35
CA VAL A 82 -23.24 -9.70 6.89
C VAL A 82 -22.42 -8.91 7.90
N LEU A 83 -22.19 -7.62 7.63
CA LEU A 83 -21.44 -6.75 8.54
C LEU A 83 -22.16 -6.54 9.88
N VAL A 84 -23.49 -6.36 9.86
CA VAL A 84 -24.33 -6.32 11.07
C VAL A 84 -24.21 -7.63 11.85
N GLN A 85 -24.39 -8.76 11.16
CA GLN A 85 -24.28 -10.08 11.80
C GLN A 85 -22.89 -10.29 12.42
N ALA A 86 -21.82 -9.85 11.77
CA ALA A 86 -20.48 -9.95 12.32
C ALA A 86 -20.31 -9.14 13.62
N LEU A 87 -20.87 -7.92 13.68
CA LEU A 87 -20.86 -7.13 14.93
C LEU A 87 -21.62 -7.85 16.05
N GLU A 88 -22.80 -8.39 15.77
CA GLU A 88 -23.62 -9.16 16.71
C GLU A 88 -22.91 -10.43 17.20
N GLU A 89 -22.13 -11.07 16.33
CA GLU A 89 -21.33 -12.25 16.69
C GLU A 89 -20.04 -11.91 17.47
N GLY A 90 -19.72 -10.62 17.61
CA GLY A 90 -18.64 -10.14 18.46
C GLY A 90 -17.35 -9.77 17.73
N PHE A 91 -17.39 -9.66 16.40
CA PHE A 91 -16.27 -9.17 15.60
C PHE A 91 -16.17 -7.64 15.63
N ASP A 92 -14.95 -7.11 15.66
CA ASP A 92 -14.71 -5.74 15.21
C ASP A 92 -14.75 -5.71 13.67
N LEU A 93 -15.02 -4.55 13.05
CA LEU A 93 -14.97 -4.38 11.59
C LEU A 93 -13.80 -3.48 11.20
N ALA A 94 -13.11 -3.79 10.11
CA ALA A 94 -12.10 -2.88 9.55
C ALA A 94 -12.33 -2.64 8.06
N SER A 95 -12.24 -1.37 7.65
CA SER A 95 -12.52 -0.94 6.29
C SER A 95 -11.52 0.11 5.82
N GLY A 96 -11.07 -0.06 4.58
CA GLY A 96 -10.40 0.98 3.81
C GLY A 96 -11.30 1.63 2.75
N LEU A 97 -12.62 1.52 2.83
CA LEU A 97 -13.52 2.13 1.83
C LEU A 97 -13.67 3.64 2.06
N HIS A 98 -13.92 4.40 0.98
CA HIS A 98 -14.24 5.83 1.08
C HIS A 98 -15.56 6.09 1.81
N ASN A 99 -16.55 5.20 1.66
CA ASN A 99 -17.73 5.22 2.50
C ASN A 99 -17.37 4.63 3.85
N LEU A 100 -17.38 5.45 4.89
CA LEU A 100 -16.93 5.06 6.22
C LEU A 100 -17.98 4.17 6.89
N LEU A 101 -17.52 3.16 7.62
CA LEU A 101 -18.39 2.27 8.39
C LEU A 101 -19.21 3.05 9.43
N ARG A 102 -18.59 4.03 10.08
CA ARG A 102 -19.25 4.86 11.11
C ARG A 102 -20.36 5.77 10.56
N ASP A 103 -20.35 6.05 9.25
CA ASP A 103 -21.36 6.90 8.61
C ASP A 103 -22.59 6.09 8.18
N GLU A 104 -22.49 4.75 8.17
CA GLU A 104 -23.63 3.86 8.00
C GLU A 104 -24.39 3.71 9.32
N ALA A 105 -25.51 4.43 9.44
CA ALA A 105 -26.31 4.50 10.67
C ALA A 105 -26.61 3.13 11.31
N ASP A 106 -26.94 2.13 10.48
CA ASP A 106 -27.23 0.76 10.95
C ASP A 106 -25.99 0.10 11.58
N LEU A 107 -24.81 0.26 10.95
CA LEU A 107 -23.56 -0.33 11.44
C LEU A 107 -23.10 0.37 12.71
N ALA A 108 -23.18 1.71 12.75
CA ALA A 108 -22.83 2.51 13.92
C ALA A 108 -23.70 2.15 15.14
N ALA A 109 -25.01 2.01 14.93
CA ALA A 109 -25.95 1.65 15.99
C ALA A 109 -25.66 0.26 16.57
N VAL A 110 -25.44 -0.74 15.72
CA VAL A 110 -25.15 -2.11 16.15
C VAL A 110 -23.79 -2.20 16.81
N ALA A 111 -22.76 -1.52 16.28
CA ALA A 111 -21.43 -1.48 16.88
C ALA A 111 -21.47 -0.89 18.30
N HIS A 112 -22.23 0.21 18.50
CA HIS A 112 -22.45 0.79 19.81
C HIS A 112 -23.17 -0.18 20.76
N ALA A 113 -24.27 -0.79 20.31
CA ALA A 113 -25.05 -1.72 21.11
C ALA A 113 -24.26 -2.98 21.54
N THR A 114 -23.33 -3.44 20.70
CA THR A 114 -22.51 -4.65 20.93
C THR A 114 -21.14 -4.34 21.54
N GLY A 115 -20.80 -3.07 21.74
CA GLY A 115 -19.48 -2.64 22.21
C GLY A 115 -18.36 -3.10 21.29
N ARG A 116 -18.60 -3.11 19.98
CA ARG A 116 -17.63 -3.43 18.92
C ARG A 116 -17.06 -2.16 18.29
N VAL A 117 -15.90 -2.28 17.69
CA VAL A 117 -15.17 -1.16 17.10
C VAL A 117 -15.28 -1.20 15.59
N LEU A 118 -15.58 -0.04 14.99
CA LEU A 118 -15.50 0.20 13.55
C LEU A 118 -14.17 0.88 13.24
N HIS A 119 -13.26 0.16 12.59
CA HIS A 119 -11.95 0.66 12.20
C HIS A 119 -11.99 1.21 10.77
N ASP A 120 -12.25 2.52 10.65
CA ASP A 120 -12.15 3.25 9.40
C ASP A 120 -10.72 3.75 9.15
N VAL A 121 -9.90 2.95 8.46
CA VAL A 121 -8.45 3.24 8.31
C VAL A 121 -8.15 4.42 7.38
N ARG A 122 -9.17 5.00 6.75
CA ARG A 122 -9.09 6.21 5.93
C ARG A 122 -9.28 7.50 6.72
N VAL A 123 -9.61 7.42 8.00
CA VAL A 123 -9.75 8.61 8.84
C VAL A 123 -8.38 8.92 9.46
N PRO A 124 -7.80 10.12 9.22
CA PRO A 124 -6.65 10.59 9.97
C PRO A 124 -6.91 10.52 11.47
N SER A 125 -6.02 9.87 12.21
CA SER A 125 -6.10 9.73 13.67
C SER A 125 -5.41 10.87 14.42
N VAL A 126 -4.71 11.74 13.69
CA VAL A 126 -3.87 12.83 14.21
C VAL A 126 -4.11 14.07 13.38
N ASP A 127 -4.10 15.23 14.04
CA ASP A 127 -4.05 16.53 13.39
C ASP A 127 -2.62 16.78 12.90
N TYR A 128 -2.40 16.56 11.61
CA TYR A 128 -1.07 16.73 11.02
C TYR A 128 -0.70 18.21 10.89
N PRO A 129 0.56 18.58 11.18
CA PRO A 129 1.03 19.93 10.96
C PRO A 129 1.20 20.22 9.46
N ILE A 130 1.39 21.49 9.12
CA ILE A 130 1.96 21.87 7.82
C ILE A 130 3.43 21.45 7.84
N ALA A 131 3.92 20.89 6.72
CA ALA A 131 5.32 20.49 6.61
C ALA A 131 6.27 21.68 6.81
N ASN A 132 7.36 21.46 7.57
CA ASN A 132 8.38 22.49 7.79
C ASN A 132 9.64 22.27 6.94
N GLY A 133 9.82 21.07 6.36
CA GLY A 133 10.99 20.74 5.53
C GLY A 133 12.30 20.63 6.32
N GLU A 134 12.28 20.60 7.65
CA GLU A 134 13.48 20.40 8.46
C GLU A 134 14.02 19.00 8.24
N LYS A 135 15.34 18.89 8.02
CA LYS A 135 15.99 17.61 7.79
C LYS A 135 15.93 16.75 9.05
N ARG A 136 15.35 15.56 8.91
CA ARG A 136 15.23 14.57 9.98
C ARG A 136 16.34 13.51 9.89
N ARG A 137 16.82 13.02 11.04
CA ARG A 137 17.82 11.95 11.16
C ARG A 137 17.25 10.60 10.68
N GLY A 138 18.14 9.69 10.30
CA GLY A 138 17.79 8.43 9.65
C GLY A 138 17.70 8.57 8.14
N LYS A 139 17.58 7.44 7.45
CA LYS A 139 17.53 7.33 6.00
C LYS A 139 16.11 7.03 5.52
N ARG A 140 15.74 7.54 4.36
CA ARG A 140 14.39 7.42 3.80
C ARG A 140 14.46 6.91 2.37
N LEU A 141 13.66 5.87 2.09
CA LEU A 141 13.49 5.33 0.75
C LEU A 141 12.05 5.52 0.29
N LEU A 142 11.87 6.07 -0.91
CA LEU A 142 10.54 6.23 -1.51
C LEU A 142 10.45 5.48 -2.84
N ALA A 143 9.47 4.60 -2.94
CA ALA A 143 9.07 4.01 -4.22
C ALA A 143 8.22 5.02 -5.01
N VAL A 144 8.70 5.49 -6.16
CA VAL A 144 7.93 6.28 -7.13
C VAL A 144 7.62 5.42 -8.35
N GLY A 145 6.65 5.77 -9.18
CA GLY A 145 6.29 4.87 -10.29
C GLY A 145 5.66 5.56 -11.48
N THR A 146 5.71 4.86 -12.62
CA THR A 146 5.16 5.38 -13.90
C THR A 146 3.65 5.53 -13.85
N ASP A 147 2.97 4.77 -12.98
CA ASP A 147 1.52 4.79 -12.83
C ASP A 147 1.08 4.33 -11.41
N CYS A 148 -0.22 4.31 -11.14
CA CYS A 148 -0.85 3.74 -9.96
C CYS A 148 -0.94 2.22 -10.01
N SER A 149 -0.93 1.53 -8.86
CA SER A 149 -1.11 0.07 -8.79
C SER A 149 -0.17 -0.73 -9.71
N ILE A 150 1.12 -0.44 -9.63
CA ILE A 150 2.20 -1.11 -10.38
C ILE A 150 3.26 -1.76 -9.46
N GLY A 151 3.00 -1.85 -8.15
CA GLY A 151 3.86 -2.59 -7.21
C GLY A 151 4.59 -1.77 -6.16
N LYS A 152 4.45 -0.44 -6.09
CA LYS A 152 5.19 0.43 -5.14
C LYS A 152 5.17 -0.05 -3.67
N MET A 153 4.00 -0.43 -3.16
CA MET A 153 3.87 -1.01 -1.81
C MET A 153 4.64 -2.33 -1.67
N TYR A 154 4.51 -3.23 -2.66
CA TYR A 154 5.19 -4.51 -2.66
C TYR A 154 6.71 -4.34 -2.76
N THR A 155 7.20 -3.36 -3.52
CA THR A 155 8.62 -3.01 -3.58
C THR A 155 9.15 -2.67 -2.19
N ALA A 156 8.51 -1.74 -1.49
CA ALA A 156 8.92 -1.32 -0.16
C ALA A 156 8.87 -2.47 0.86
N LEU A 157 7.82 -3.29 0.84
CA LEU A 157 7.70 -4.45 1.73
C LEU A 157 8.71 -5.57 1.41
N CYS A 158 9.01 -5.82 0.13
CA CYS A 158 10.03 -6.80 -0.26
C CYS A 158 11.42 -6.34 0.20
N MET A 159 11.73 -5.06 0.04
CA MET A 159 12.98 -4.47 0.52
C MET A 159 13.06 -4.50 2.05
N GLU A 160 11.99 -4.17 2.78
CA GLU A 160 11.96 -4.24 4.25
C GLU A 160 12.29 -5.67 4.73
N ARG A 161 11.64 -6.68 4.13
CA ARG A 161 11.87 -8.08 4.48
C ARG A 161 13.33 -8.50 4.25
N GLU A 162 13.89 -8.14 3.10
CA GLU A 162 15.28 -8.42 2.75
C GLU A 162 16.26 -7.70 3.69
N MET A 163 16.03 -6.41 3.97
CA MET A 163 16.85 -5.60 4.87
C MET A 163 16.85 -6.19 6.29
N ARG A 164 15.69 -6.57 6.81
CA ARG A 164 15.58 -7.22 8.13
C ARG A 164 16.25 -8.58 8.17
N ALA A 165 16.14 -9.38 7.11
CA ALA A 165 16.85 -10.66 7.00
C ALA A 165 18.37 -10.49 7.05
N ARG A 166 18.89 -9.33 6.63
CA ARG A 166 20.31 -8.94 6.73
C ARG A 166 20.68 -8.23 8.03
N GLY A 167 19.75 -8.09 8.98
CA GLY A 167 19.96 -7.39 10.25
C GLY A 167 19.99 -5.86 10.15
N MET A 168 19.55 -5.27 9.03
CA MET A 168 19.44 -3.83 8.89
C MET A 168 18.22 -3.30 9.65
N LYS A 169 18.32 -2.08 10.18
CA LYS A 169 17.20 -1.38 10.83
C LYS A 169 16.29 -0.80 9.75
N ALA A 170 15.12 -1.41 9.56
CA ALA A 170 14.18 -1.05 8.50
C ALA A 170 12.73 -1.08 9.00
N SER A 171 11.98 -0.02 8.70
CA SER A 171 10.55 0.08 8.98
C SER A 171 9.79 0.46 7.71
N PHE A 172 8.84 -0.38 7.32
CA PHE A 172 7.85 0.00 6.31
C PHE A 172 6.93 1.09 6.86
N ARG A 173 6.70 2.14 6.07
CA ARG A 173 5.90 3.31 6.41
C ARG A 173 4.67 3.39 5.51
N PRO A 174 3.51 2.89 5.96
CA PRO A 174 2.30 2.82 5.16
C PRO A 174 1.69 4.20 4.91
N THR A 175 1.27 4.42 3.67
CA THR A 175 0.68 5.69 3.20
C THR A 175 -0.69 5.48 2.54
N GLY A 176 -1.16 4.23 2.48
CA GLY A 176 -2.46 3.87 1.95
C GLY A 176 -3.17 2.83 2.82
N GLN A 177 -4.49 2.71 2.61
CA GLN A 177 -5.36 1.83 3.40
C GLN A 177 -4.86 0.39 3.50
N THR A 178 -4.27 -0.15 2.43
CA THR A 178 -3.85 -1.55 2.38
C THR A 178 -2.64 -1.77 3.26
N GLY A 179 -1.63 -0.89 3.18
CA GLY A 179 -0.49 -0.92 4.09
C GLY A 179 -0.90 -0.75 5.55
N ILE A 180 -1.88 0.12 5.84
CA ILE A 180 -2.41 0.30 7.20
C ILE A 180 -3.11 -0.97 7.70
N LEU A 181 -3.90 -1.66 6.87
CA LEU A 181 -4.55 -2.92 7.26
C LEU A 181 -3.54 -4.07 7.44
N ILE A 182 -2.41 -4.03 6.73
CA ILE A 182 -1.31 -5.00 6.88
C ILE A 182 -0.54 -4.77 8.19
N THR A 183 -0.28 -3.52 8.56
CA THR A 183 0.63 -3.18 9.67
C THR A 183 -0.07 -2.78 10.96
N GLY A 184 -1.30 -2.27 10.87
CA GLY A 184 -2.06 -1.70 11.98
C GLY A 184 -1.78 -0.23 12.29
N ASP A 185 -0.91 0.44 11.51
CA ASP A 185 -0.49 1.83 11.69
C ASP A 185 -0.22 2.51 10.33
N GLY A 186 -0.08 3.84 10.30
CA GLY A 186 0.29 4.61 9.12
C GLY A 186 -0.63 5.79 8.84
N VAL A 187 -0.46 6.40 7.66
CA VAL A 187 -1.18 7.62 7.26
C VAL A 187 -2.04 7.33 6.02
N PRO A 188 -3.37 7.53 6.05
CA PRO A 188 -4.19 7.43 4.84
C PRO A 188 -4.04 8.69 4.00
N LEU A 189 -2.90 8.82 3.30
CA LEU A 189 -2.46 10.08 2.70
C LEU A 189 -3.47 10.67 1.70
N ASP A 190 -4.19 9.82 0.96
CA ASP A 190 -5.21 10.25 0.00
C ASP A 190 -6.49 10.83 0.64
N ALA A 191 -6.64 10.72 1.96
CA ALA A 191 -7.71 11.31 2.76
C ALA A 191 -7.25 12.52 3.59
N VAL A 192 -5.96 12.87 3.53
CA VAL A 192 -5.42 14.05 4.21
C VAL A 192 -5.70 15.29 3.37
N VAL A 193 -6.18 16.36 4.02
CA VAL A 193 -6.42 17.66 3.37
C VAL A 193 -5.08 18.22 2.84
N ALA A 194 -5.12 18.80 1.64
CA ALA A 194 -3.93 19.15 0.84
C ALA A 194 -2.80 19.85 1.62
N ASP A 195 -3.13 20.87 2.42
CA ASP A 195 -2.16 21.66 3.20
C ASP A 195 -1.33 20.84 4.20
N PHE A 196 -1.86 19.69 4.63
CA PHE A 196 -1.23 18.83 5.65
C PHE A 196 -0.66 17.54 5.09
N MET A 197 -0.79 17.28 3.78
CA MET A 197 -0.34 16.03 3.17
C MET A 197 1.16 15.81 3.37
N ALA A 198 2.00 16.81 3.08
CA ALA A 198 3.44 16.69 3.28
C ALA A 198 3.80 16.54 4.77
N GLY A 199 3.16 17.30 5.67
CA GLY A 199 3.44 17.23 7.10
C GLY A 199 3.01 15.90 7.73
N SER A 200 1.99 15.25 7.18
CA SER A 200 1.63 13.88 7.56
C SER A 200 2.73 12.85 7.22
N VAL A 201 3.49 13.08 6.14
CA VAL A 201 4.63 12.23 5.77
C VAL A 201 5.84 12.52 6.65
N GLU A 202 6.05 13.78 7.05
CA GLU A 202 7.07 14.13 8.06
C GLU A 202 6.79 13.45 9.40
N TYR A 203 5.54 13.51 9.85
CA TYR A 203 5.07 12.81 11.05
C TYR A 203 5.29 11.29 10.96
N LEU A 204 4.99 10.69 9.80
CA LEU A 204 5.16 9.26 9.57
C LEU A 204 6.63 8.82 9.56
N THR A 205 7.56 9.73 9.27
CA THR A 205 9.00 9.45 9.12
C THR A 205 9.85 10.30 10.09
N PRO A 206 9.65 10.15 11.41
CA PRO A 206 10.30 10.98 12.42
C PRO A 206 11.82 10.76 12.46
N ASP A 207 12.50 11.49 13.35
CA ASP A 207 13.91 11.20 13.64
C ASP A 207 14.12 9.75 14.08
N ASN A 208 15.15 9.13 13.53
CA ASN A 208 15.51 7.75 13.82
C ASN A 208 17.04 7.60 13.94
N ASP A 209 17.54 6.39 14.20
CA ASP A 209 18.97 6.12 14.16
C ASP A 209 19.55 6.44 12.78
N ALA A 210 20.81 6.90 12.72
CA ALA A 210 21.43 7.34 11.47
C ALA A 210 21.50 6.25 10.38
N ASP A 211 21.52 4.97 10.79
CA ASP A 211 21.53 3.79 9.92
C ASP A 211 20.13 3.17 9.71
N HIS A 212 19.08 3.72 10.33
CA HIS A 212 17.71 3.25 10.15
C HIS A 212 17.13 3.71 8.81
N TRP A 213 16.41 2.82 8.14
CA TRP A 213 15.68 3.11 6.91
C TRP A 213 14.16 3.12 7.14
N ASP A 214 13.53 4.24 6.83
CA ASP A 214 12.09 4.34 6.66
C ASP A 214 11.74 4.08 5.17
N LEU A 215 11.05 2.97 4.90
CA LEU A 215 10.64 2.56 3.57
C LEU A 215 9.21 3.04 3.31
N ILE A 216 9.09 4.22 2.70
CA ILE A 216 7.83 4.91 2.45
C ILE A 216 7.06 4.23 1.33
N GLU A 217 5.83 3.80 1.65
CA GLU A 217 4.90 3.29 0.65
C GLU A 217 4.61 4.38 -0.40
N GLY A 218 4.88 4.08 -1.67
CA GLY A 218 4.59 4.99 -2.76
C GLY A 218 3.11 5.02 -3.16
N GLN A 219 2.55 6.22 -3.35
CA GLN A 219 1.19 6.44 -3.88
C GLN A 219 1.22 7.22 -5.20
N GLY A 220 0.17 7.06 -6.00
CA GLY A 220 -0.03 7.86 -7.22
C GLY A 220 1.04 7.67 -8.29
N SER A 221 1.21 8.69 -9.12
CA SER A 221 2.34 8.91 -10.03
C SER A 221 2.39 10.40 -10.35
N LEU A 222 3.59 10.99 -10.45
CA LEU A 222 3.78 12.40 -10.85
C LEU A 222 3.14 12.73 -12.20
N PHE A 223 2.99 11.73 -13.07
CA PHE A 223 2.41 11.88 -14.40
C PHE A 223 0.90 11.60 -14.42
N HIS A 224 0.34 11.03 -13.36
CA HIS A 224 -1.08 10.69 -13.31
C HIS A 224 -1.91 11.91 -12.89
N VAL A 225 -2.69 12.48 -13.83
CA VAL A 225 -3.42 13.75 -13.62
C VAL A 225 -4.35 13.75 -12.41
N SER A 226 -4.88 12.60 -11.99
CA SER A 226 -5.73 12.51 -10.80
C SER A 226 -4.98 12.38 -9.47
N TYR A 227 -3.71 11.96 -9.48
CA TYR A 227 -3.00 11.49 -8.27
C TYR A 227 -1.58 12.03 -8.12
N SER A 228 -1.15 12.95 -8.98
CA SER A 228 0.19 13.56 -8.95
C SER A 228 0.46 14.35 -7.67
N GLY A 229 -0.55 15.03 -7.14
CA GLY A 229 -0.45 15.77 -5.87
C GLY A 229 -0.05 14.88 -4.68
N VAL A 230 -0.55 13.64 -4.65
CA VAL A 230 -0.20 12.67 -3.59
C VAL A 230 1.27 12.27 -3.68
N THR A 231 1.78 12.04 -4.89
CA THR A 231 3.20 11.69 -5.09
C THR A 231 4.12 12.87 -4.75
N MET A 232 3.72 14.10 -5.06
CA MET A 232 4.48 15.30 -4.69
C MET A 232 4.60 15.44 -3.17
N ALA A 233 3.50 15.23 -2.44
CA ALA A 233 3.50 15.27 -0.98
C ALA A 233 4.44 14.23 -0.36
N LEU A 234 4.48 13.01 -0.93
CA LEU A 234 5.42 11.96 -0.50
C LEU A 234 6.87 12.35 -0.73
N ILE A 235 7.19 12.99 -1.86
CA ILE A 235 8.57 13.39 -2.19
C ILE A 235 9.03 14.49 -1.23
N HIS A 236 8.28 15.58 -1.09
CA HIS A 236 8.71 16.70 -0.25
C HIS A 236 8.62 16.37 1.24
N GLY A 237 7.50 15.80 1.69
CA GLY A 237 7.33 15.42 3.09
C GLY A 237 8.21 14.24 3.49
N GLY A 238 8.54 13.34 2.56
CA GLY A 238 9.37 12.17 2.83
C GLY A 238 10.87 12.42 2.77
N GLN A 239 11.35 13.53 2.21
CA GLN A 239 12.78 13.87 2.10
C GLN A 239 13.68 12.67 1.77
N PRO A 240 13.37 11.87 0.73
CA PRO A 240 14.02 10.58 0.52
C PRO A 240 15.50 10.75 0.25
N ASP A 241 16.32 9.85 0.79
CA ASP A 241 17.73 9.68 0.40
C ASP A 241 17.83 8.79 -0.84
N ALA A 242 16.91 7.84 -1.00
CA ALA A 242 16.86 6.92 -2.14
C ALA A 242 15.47 6.86 -2.78
N LEU A 243 15.44 6.86 -4.11
CA LEU A 243 14.25 6.57 -4.91
C LEU A 243 14.38 5.21 -5.61
N ILE A 244 13.29 4.45 -5.61
CA ILE A 244 13.12 3.26 -6.46
C ILE A 244 12.07 3.55 -7.51
N LEU A 245 12.41 3.37 -8.79
CA LEU A 245 11.47 3.56 -9.89
C LEU A 245 10.66 2.29 -10.11
N CYS A 246 9.35 2.38 -10.02
CA CYS A 246 8.45 1.25 -10.16
C CYS A 246 7.70 1.30 -11.49
N HIS A 247 7.63 0.16 -12.19
CA HIS A 247 7.03 0.08 -13.52
C HIS A 247 6.30 -1.25 -13.77
N GLU A 248 5.37 -1.28 -14.72
CA GLU A 248 4.69 -2.49 -15.20
C GLU A 248 4.64 -2.42 -16.74
N PRO A 249 5.36 -3.31 -17.44
CA PRO A 249 5.72 -3.11 -18.85
C PRO A 249 4.61 -3.41 -19.85
N THR A 250 3.54 -4.10 -19.44
CA THR A 250 2.43 -4.45 -20.34
C THR A 250 1.34 -3.38 -20.39
N ARG A 251 1.48 -2.30 -19.61
CA ARG A 251 0.46 -1.27 -19.51
C ARG A 251 0.52 -0.31 -20.69
N THR A 252 -0.60 -0.17 -21.39
CA THR A 252 -0.71 0.68 -22.59
C THR A 252 -1.20 2.10 -22.30
N HIS A 253 -1.88 2.32 -21.17
CA HIS A 253 -2.39 3.61 -20.75
C HIS A 253 -2.45 3.70 -19.21
N MET A 254 -2.47 4.91 -18.67
CA MET A 254 -2.59 5.13 -17.23
C MET A 254 -3.89 4.53 -16.68
N ARG A 255 -3.83 4.00 -15.46
CA ARG A 255 -4.96 3.30 -14.85
C ARG A 255 -6.17 4.21 -14.70
N GLY A 256 -7.27 3.85 -15.36
CA GLY A 256 -8.52 4.60 -15.31
C GLY A 256 -8.57 5.79 -16.28
N LEU A 257 -7.52 6.00 -17.08
CA LEU A 257 -7.38 7.12 -18.00
C LEU A 257 -6.92 6.61 -19.39
N PRO A 258 -7.83 6.01 -20.20
CA PRO A 258 -7.46 5.37 -21.48
C PRO A 258 -6.84 6.32 -22.53
N GLY A 259 -7.03 7.63 -22.39
CA GLY A 259 -6.44 8.64 -23.28
C GLY A 259 -5.03 9.12 -22.89
N TYR A 260 -4.45 8.61 -21.80
CA TYR A 260 -3.16 9.06 -21.29
C TYR A 260 -2.12 7.92 -21.33
N ALA A 261 -1.02 8.13 -22.06
CA ALA A 261 0.10 7.19 -22.12
C ALA A 261 0.96 7.24 -20.85
N LEU A 262 1.72 6.18 -20.57
CA LEU A 262 2.68 6.17 -19.46
C LEU A 262 3.92 7.01 -19.81
N PRO A 263 4.59 7.62 -18.81
CA PRO A 263 5.92 8.19 -19.01
C PRO A 263 6.95 7.07 -19.25
N SER A 264 8.09 7.44 -19.85
CA SER A 264 9.28 6.57 -19.82
C SER A 264 9.88 6.51 -18.41
N LEU A 265 10.69 5.49 -18.14
CA LEU A 265 11.44 5.38 -16.89
C LEU A 265 12.43 6.55 -16.72
N GLU A 266 13.02 7.04 -17.82
CA GLU A 266 13.90 8.20 -17.84
C GLU A 266 13.16 9.47 -17.45
N ALA A 267 11.98 9.72 -18.02
CA ALA A 267 11.16 10.87 -17.67
C ALA A 267 10.72 10.82 -16.20
N LEU A 268 10.38 9.63 -15.70
CA LEU A 268 10.09 9.43 -14.29
C LEU A 268 11.31 9.71 -13.41
N ARG A 269 12.48 9.15 -13.75
CA ARG A 269 13.75 9.34 -13.04
C ARG A 269 14.05 10.84 -12.91
N ASP A 270 14.08 11.53 -14.04
CA ASP A 270 14.56 12.90 -14.12
C ASP A 270 13.62 13.84 -13.36
N LEU A 271 12.30 13.69 -13.53
CA LEU A 271 11.32 14.52 -12.83
C LEU A 271 11.30 14.22 -11.32
N ALA A 272 11.25 12.95 -10.93
CA ALA A 272 11.18 12.58 -9.52
C ALA A 272 12.45 12.98 -8.75
N LEU A 273 13.63 12.78 -9.36
CA LEU A 273 14.90 13.17 -8.76
C LEU A 273 15.01 14.69 -8.62
N THR A 274 14.64 15.44 -9.66
CA THR A 274 14.66 16.91 -9.62
C THR A 274 13.81 17.45 -8.46
N LEU A 275 12.60 16.90 -8.29
CA LEU A 275 11.70 17.30 -7.19
C LEU A 275 12.22 16.85 -5.82
N ALA A 276 12.75 15.63 -5.71
CA ALA A 276 13.30 15.13 -4.45
C ALA A 276 14.51 15.94 -3.97
N GLN A 277 15.34 16.41 -4.90
CA GLN A 277 16.52 17.23 -4.60
C GLN A 277 16.19 18.64 -4.10
N VAL A 278 14.94 19.11 -4.26
CA VAL A 278 14.46 20.33 -3.59
C VAL A 278 14.46 20.15 -2.08
N ALA A 279 14.04 18.98 -1.59
CA ALA A 279 13.92 18.70 -0.16
C ALA A 279 15.15 17.99 0.43
N ASN A 280 15.87 17.22 -0.39
CA ASN A 280 17.13 16.56 -0.01
C ASN A 280 18.11 16.57 -1.20
N PRO A 281 19.06 17.53 -1.27
CA PRO A 281 20.00 17.64 -2.38
C PRO A 281 20.87 16.39 -2.63
N ALA A 282 21.01 15.52 -1.62
CA ALA A 282 21.77 14.27 -1.71
C ALA A 282 20.95 13.07 -2.21
N CYS A 283 19.65 13.25 -2.50
CA CYS A 283 18.78 12.19 -2.99
C CYS A 283 19.33 11.56 -4.28
N GLN A 284 19.22 10.24 -4.39
CA GLN A 284 19.63 9.46 -5.56
C GLN A 284 18.55 8.50 -6.02
N VAL A 285 18.51 8.19 -7.32
CA VAL A 285 17.74 7.05 -7.84
C VAL A 285 18.65 5.84 -7.86
N VAL A 286 18.29 4.79 -7.12
CA VAL A 286 19.22 3.67 -6.86
C VAL A 286 18.83 2.36 -7.53
N GLY A 287 17.60 2.23 -8.01
CA GLY A 287 17.16 0.98 -8.63
C GLY A 287 15.77 1.02 -9.22
N ILE A 288 15.42 -0.06 -9.91
CA ILE A 288 14.17 -0.20 -10.65
C ILE A 288 13.45 -1.48 -10.24
N SER A 289 12.21 -1.32 -9.81
CA SER A 289 11.31 -2.42 -9.47
C SER A 289 10.29 -2.61 -10.60
N VAL A 290 10.38 -3.71 -11.33
CA VAL A 290 9.45 -4.00 -12.41
C VAL A 290 8.47 -5.08 -11.98
N ASN A 291 7.16 -4.79 -12.06
CA ASN A 291 6.13 -5.81 -11.93
C ASN A 291 6.07 -6.62 -13.22
N THR A 292 6.54 -7.86 -13.17
CA THR A 292 6.59 -8.79 -14.31
C THR A 292 5.50 -9.86 -14.26
N GLN A 293 4.46 -9.68 -13.43
CA GLN A 293 3.39 -10.67 -13.23
C GLN A 293 2.72 -11.13 -14.53
N ARG A 294 2.68 -10.26 -15.55
CA ARG A 294 2.04 -10.51 -16.85
C ARG A 294 3.00 -11.02 -17.93
N LEU A 295 4.26 -11.26 -17.59
CA LEU A 295 5.28 -11.76 -18.51
C LEU A 295 5.66 -13.19 -18.17
N ALA A 296 5.98 -13.97 -19.20
CA ALA A 296 6.61 -15.28 -18.99
C ALA A 296 8.00 -15.11 -18.34
N ASP A 297 8.52 -16.16 -17.68
CA ASP A 297 9.79 -16.05 -16.91
C ASP A 297 10.97 -15.58 -17.78
N ALA A 298 11.11 -16.15 -18.98
CA ALA A 298 12.18 -15.78 -19.90
C ALA A 298 12.07 -14.32 -20.38
N GLU A 299 10.86 -13.88 -20.72
CA GLU A 299 10.58 -12.49 -21.13
C GLU A 299 10.83 -11.51 -19.99
N ALA A 300 10.39 -11.86 -18.78
CA ALA A 300 10.60 -11.05 -17.58
C ALA A 300 12.10 -10.85 -17.30
N ARG A 301 12.90 -11.92 -17.36
CA ARG A 301 14.36 -11.83 -17.15
C ARG A 301 15.05 -11.03 -18.25
N ALA A 302 14.67 -11.23 -19.50
CA ALA A 302 15.20 -10.46 -20.63
C ALA A 302 14.88 -8.97 -20.49
N TYR A 303 13.63 -8.63 -20.13
CA TYR A 303 13.20 -7.25 -19.90
C TYR A 303 13.96 -6.59 -18.74
N LEU A 304 14.14 -7.30 -17.63
CA LEU A 304 14.91 -6.78 -16.49
C LEU A 304 16.38 -6.51 -16.86
N ALA A 305 17.01 -7.39 -17.62
CA ALA A 305 18.38 -7.19 -18.10
C ALA A 305 18.49 -5.99 -19.05
N GLU A 306 17.57 -5.86 -20.00
CA GLU A 306 17.49 -4.71 -20.92
C GLU A 306 17.31 -3.40 -20.15
N VAL A 307 16.36 -3.34 -19.22
CA VAL A 307 16.11 -2.14 -18.40
C VAL A 307 17.33 -1.80 -17.55
N SER A 308 17.97 -2.80 -16.95
CA SER A 308 19.16 -2.58 -16.12
C SER A 308 20.31 -2.00 -16.94
N GLN A 309 20.56 -2.54 -18.14
CA GLN A 309 21.56 -2.03 -19.06
C GLN A 309 21.23 -0.62 -19.56
N ARG A 310 19.99 -0.38 -19.98
CA ARG A 310 19.53 0.90 -20.53
C ARG A 310 19.61 2.03 -19.50
N MET A 311 19.23 1.73 -18.26
CA MET A 311 19.15 2.73 -17.19
C MET A 311 20.44 2.85 -16.38
N GLY A 312 21.38 1.91 -16.51
CA GLY A 312 22.60 1.86 -15.71
C GLY A 312 22.33 1.64 -14.22
N LEU A 313 21.20 1.00 -13.89
CA LEU A 313 20.72 0.79 -12.52
C LEU A 313 20.33 -0.68 -12.33
N PRO A 314 20.42 -1.24 -11.12
CA PRO A 314 19.89 -2.58 -10.86
C PRO A 314 18.38 -2.60 -11.08
N ALA A 315 17.90 -3.60 -11.83
CA ALA A 315 16.48 -3.83 -12.07
C ALA A 315 16.11 -5.25 -11.63
N THR A 316 15.03 -5.38 -10.87
CA THR A 316 14.47 -6.69 -10.48
C THR A 316 12.95 -6.61 -10.38
N ASP A 317 12.31 -7.78 -10.39
CA ASP A 317 10.97 -7.94 -9.83
C ASP A 317 11.14 -8.40 -8.38
N PRO A 318 10.97 -7.51 -7.38
CA PRO A 318 11.32 -7.83 -6.01
C PRO A 318 10.38 -8.88 -5.40
N PHE A 319 9.16 -9.00 -5.93
CA PHE A 319 8.20 -9.99 -5.46
C PHE A 319 8.50 -11.38 -6.06
N ARG A 320 8.85 -11.43 -7.35
CA ARG A 320 9.10 -12.70 -8.07
C ARG A 320 10.52 -13.25 -7.86
N TYR A 321 11.53 -12.39 -7.84
CA TYR A 321 12.94 -12.78 -7.82
C TYR A 321 13.72 -12.31 -6.57
N GLY A 322 13.07 -11.53 -5.70
CA GLY A 322 13.69 -10.99 -4.49
C GLY A 322 14.26 -9.59 -4.66
N ALA A 323 14.40 -8.89 -3.54
CA ALA A 323 14.79 -7.48 -3.49
C ALA A 323 16.29 -7.24 -3.28
N ALA A 324 17.11 -8.29 -3.21
CA ALA A 324 18.55 -8.20 -2.93
C ALA A 324 19.29 -7.16 -3.78
N PRO A 325 19.14 -7.11 -5.12
CA PRO A 325 19.84 -6.10 -5.93
C PRO A 325 19.47 -4.64 -5.59
N LEU A 326 18.23 -4.40 -5.14
CA LEU A 326 17.78 -3.07 -4.74
C LEU A 326 18.32 -2.68 -3.36
N VAL A 327 18.44 -3.66 -2.45
CA VAL A 327 19.03 -3.44 -1.12
C VAL A 327 20.54 -3.23 -1.22
N ASP A 328 21.24 -3.96 -2.10
CA ASP A 328 22.67 -3.77 -2.37
C ASP A 328 22.97 -2.35 -2.87
N ALA A 329 22.07 -1.79 -3.69
CA ALA A 329 22.20 -0.43 -4.21
C ALA A 329 22.17 0.67 -3.13
N LEU A 330 21.62 0.37 -1.93
CA LEU A 330 21.59 1.33 -0.83
C LEU A 330 22.97 1.59 -0.22
N ALA A 331 23.97 0.76 -0.50
CA ALA A 331 25.34 1.00 -0.06
C ALA A 331 25.98 2.27 -0.67
N ALA A 332 25.41 2.79 -1.75
CA ALA A 332 25.86 4.02 -2.43
C ALA A 332 25.26 5.31 -1.86
N VAL A 333 24.38 5.21 -0.85
CA VAL A 333 23.63 6.32 -0.23
C VAL A 333 24.09 6.51 1.21
#